data_AF-A0A377C4X8-F1
#
_entry.id   AF-A0A377C4X8-F1
#
_cell.length_a   1.000
_cell.length_b   1.000
_cell.length_c   1.000
_cell.angle_alpha   90.00
_cell.angle_beta   90.00
_cell.angle_gamma   90.00
#
_symmetry.space_group_name_H-M   'P 1'
#
loop_
_entity.id
_entity.type
_entity.pdbx_description
1 polymer ?
#
loop_
_entity_poly.entity_id
_entity_poly.type
_entity_poly.pdbx_seq_one_letter_code
_entity_poly.pdbx_strand_id
1 'polypeptide(L)'
;MAGAYVGLGIILIFTLGNLLDPSVRPLVMGATFGIALTLVIIAGSELFTGHTMFLTFGVKAGSISHGQMWAILPQTWLGNLVGSVFVAMLYSWVAVACCR
;
A
#
# COMPACT_ATOMS: atom_id res chain seq x y z
N MET A 1 -0.61 -8.99 -0.87
CA MET A 1 -1.45 -8.21 -1.80
C MET A 1 -1.52 -6.73 -1.45
N ALA A 2 -1.61 -6.34 -0.17
CA ALA A 2 -1.76 -4.93 0.23
C ALA A 2 -0.75 -3.96 -0.42
N GLY A 3 0.54 -4.32 -0.49
CA GLY A 3 1.54 -3.48 -1.14
C GLY A 3 1.27 -3.20 -2.63
N ALA A 4 0.74 -4.19 -3.37
CA ALA A 4 0.35 -3.98 -4.77
C ALA A 4 -0.86 -3.04 -4.88
N TYR A 5 -1.85 -3.18 -4.00
CA TYR A 5 -3.03 -2.31 -3.97
C TYR A 5 -2.69 -0.85 -3.64
N VAL A 6 -1.82 -0.64 -2.64
CA VAL A 6 -1.30 0.69 -2.33
C VAL A 6 -0.48 1.23 -3.50
N GLY A 7 0.35 0.39 -4.13
CA GLY A 7 1.12 0.75 -5.32
C GLY A 7 0.25 1.20 -6.50
N LEU A 8 -0.91 0.58 -6.74
CA LEU A 8 -1.87 1.04 -7.75
C LEU A 8 -2.39 2.45 -7.45
N GLY A 9 -2.72 2.74 -6.18
CA GLY A 9 -3.09 4.08 -5.75
C GLY A 9 -1.96 5.10 -5.93
N ILE A 10 -0.71 4.71 -5.65
CA ILE A 10 0.48 5.54 -5.91
C ILE A 10 0.62 5.84 -7.41
N ILE A 11 0.55 4.84 -8.28
CA ILE A 11 0.62 5.03 -9.73
C ILE A 11 -0.44 6.02 -10.20
N LEU A 12 -1.68 5.90 -9.72
CA LEU A 12 -2.78 6.82 -10.05
C LEU A 12 -2.45 8.27 -9.65
N ILE A 13 -2.11 8.51 -8.38
CA ILE A 13 -1.91 9.88 -7.91
C ILE A 13 -0.68 10.53 -8.53
N PHE A 14 0.39 9.77 -8.78
CA PHE A 14 1.59 10.30 -9.43
C PHE A 14 1.33 10.59 -10.92
N THR A 15 0.53 9.77 -11.59
CA THR A 15 0.10 10.04 -12.97
C THR A 15 -0.69 11.33 -13.07
N LEU A 16 -1.70 11.52 -12.20
CA LEU A 16 -2.48 12.76 -12.17
C LEU A 16 -1.63 13.96 -11.75
N GLY A 17 -0.83 13.82 -10.68
CA GLY A 17 0.00 14.89 -10.15
C GLY A 17 1.02 15.41 -11.17
N ASN A 18 1.58 14.54 -12.01
CA ASN A 18 2.54 14.93 -13.04
C ASN A 18 1.94 15.85 -14.12
N LEU A 19 0.63 15.75 -14.38
CA LEU A 19 -0.08 16.54 -15.39
C LEU A 19 -0.63 17.86 -14.85
N LEU A 20 -0.57 18.08 -13.54
CA LEU A 20 -1.21 19.19 -12.85
C LEU A 20 -0.20 20.22 -12.34
N ASP A 21 -0.69 21.46 -12.22
CA ASP A 21 0.02 22.56 -11.57
C ASP A 21 0.40 22.23 -10.12
N PRO A 22 1.61 22.56 -9.65
CA PRO A 22 2.07 22.23 -8.30
C PRO A 22 1.15 22.70 -7.17
N SER A 23 0.44 23.82 -7.37
CA SER A 23 -0.48 24.40 -6.38
C SER A 23 -1.71 23.53 -6.11
N VAL A 24 -2.16 22.72 -7.07
CA VAL A 24 -3.36 21.87 -6.94
C VAL A 24 -3.03 20.40 -6.68
N ARG A 25 -1.76 19.99 -6.83
CA ARG A 25 -1.33 18.59 -6.64
C ARG A 25 -1.77 17.97 -5.31
N PRO A 26 -1.56 18.60 -4.13
CA PRO A 26 -1.93 17.98 -2.87
C PRO A 26 -3.44 17.68 -2.77
N LEU A 27 -4.27 18.59 -3.30
CA LEU A 27 -5.72 18.42 -3.30
C LEU A 27 -6.15 17.25 -4.18
N VAL A 28 -5.69 17.20 -5.43
CA VAL A 28 -6.12 16.17 -6.39
C VAL A 28 -5.52 14.80 -6.07
N MET A 29 -4.22 14.76 -5.74
CA MET A 29 -3.55 13.52 -5.34
C MET A 29 -4.17 12.97 -4.05
N GLY A 30 -4.44 13.83 -3.06
CA GLY A 30 -5.09 13.44 -1.81
C GLY A 30 -6.51 12.90 -2.03
N ALA A 31 -7.33 13.62 -2.81
CA ALA A 31 -8.71 13.23 -3.10
C ALA A 31 -8.83 11.90 -3.86
N THR A 32 -7.82 11.53 -4.65
CA THR A 32 -7.83 10.30 -5.46
C THR A 32 -7.07 9.13 -4.83
N PHE A 33 -6.27 9.36 -3.77
CA PHE A 33 -5.51 8.29 -3.12
C PHE A 33 -6.38 7.30 -2.32
N GLY A 34 -7.64 7.64 -2.01
CA GLY A 34 -8.54 6.81 -1.19
C GLY A 34 -8.66 5.36 -1.66
N ILE A 35 -8.55 5.12 -2.97
CA ILE A 35 -8.60 3.77 -3.56
C ILE A 35 -7.55 2.81 -2.98
N ALA A 36 -6.38 3.31 -2.58
CA ALA A 36 -5.30 2.51 -2.02
C ALA A 36 -5.78 1.74 -0.77
N LEU A 37 -6.40 2.44 0.17
CA LEU A 37 -6.87 1.82 1.41
C LEU A 37 -8.22 1.12 1.23
N THR A 38 -9.09 1.60 0.33
CA THR A 38 -10.34 0.91 -0.02
C THR A 38 -10.08 -0.50 -0.52
N LEU A 39 -9.12 -0.69 -1.43
CA LEU A 39 -8.74 -2.01 -1.92
C LEU A 39 -8.17 -2.89 -0.79
N VAL A 40 -7.33 -2.33 0.08
CA VAL A 40 -6.75 -3.08 1.20
C VAL A 40 -7.83 -3.64 2.12
N ILE A 41 -8.82 -2.82 2.49
CA ILE A 41 -9.85 -3.17 3.46
C ILE A 41 -10.95 -4.03 2.82
N ILE A 42 -11.51 -3.59 1.69
CA ILE A 42 -12.69 -4.22 1.09
C ILE A 42 -12.32 -5.51 0.34
N ALA A 43 -11.19 -5.53 -0.38
CA ALA A 43 -10.75 -6.74 -1.08
C ALA A 43 -10.05 -7.75 -0.13
N GLY A 44 -9.79 -7.36 1.13
CA GLY A 44 -9.23 -8.21 2.16
C GLY A 44 -7.74 -8.48 1.98
N SER A 45 -6.88 -7.63 2.53
CA SER A 45 -5.43 -7.88 2.53
C SER A 45 -4.71 -7.35 3.76
N GLU A 46 -3.58 -8.00 4.09
CA GLU A 46 -2.78 -7.65 5.25
C GLU A 46 -1.81 -6.49 4.98
N LEU A 47 -2.04 -5.36 5.65
CA LEU A 47 -1.23 -4.15 5.55
C LEU A 47 -0.41 -3.95 6.84
N PHE A 48 0.91 -3.77 6.69
CA PHE A 48 1.84 -3.58 7.80
C PHE A 48 1.42 -2.44 8.74
N THR A 49 1.05 -1.28 8.18
CA THR A 49 0.61 -0.12 8.98
C THR A 49 -0.72 -0.34 9.69
N GLY A 50 -1.56 -1.26 9.21
CA GLY A 50 -2.74 -1.72 9.96
C GLY A 50 -2.35 -2.68 11.09
N HIS A 51 -1.40 -3.57 10.83
CA HIS A 51 -0.89 -4.54 11.82
C HIS A 51 -0.22 -3.88 13.02
N THR A 52 0.49 -2.76 12.85
CA THR A 52 1.04 -2.04 14.01
C THR A 52 -0.05 -1.66 15.01
N MET A 53 -1.23 -1.25 14.54
CA MET A 53 -2.39 -0.96 15.39
C MET A 53 -3.02 -2.26 15.95
N PHE A 54 -3.42 -3.19 15.08
CA PHE A 54 -4.15 -4.39 15.50
C PHE A 54 -3.35 -5.29 16.44
N LEU A 55 -2.05 -5.49 16.18
CA LEU A 55 -1.19 -6.32 17.02
C LEU A 55 -0.89 -5.62 18.36
N THR A 56 -0.73 -4.30 18.38
CA THR A 56 -0.57 -3.56 19.65
C THR A 56 -1.81 -3.71 20.53
N PHE A 57 -3.01 -3.62 19.95
CA PHE A 57 -4.24 -3.86 20.69
C PHE A 57 -4.37 -5.33 21.13
N GLY A 58 -3.97 -6.29 20.29
CA GLY A 58 -3.96 -7.71 20.67
C GLY A 58 -3.04 -8.00 21.85
N VAL A 59 -1.84 -7.43 21.87
CA VAL A 59 -0.89 -7.55 22.99
C VAL A 59 -1.49 -6.96 24.26
N LYS A 60 -2.05 -5.74 24.18
CA LYS A 60 -2.66 -5.06 25.33
C LYS A 60 -3.91 -5.77 25.85
N ALA A 61 -4.67 -6.40 24.96
CA ALA A 61 -5.84 -7.21 25.31
C ALA A 61 -5.47 -8.61 25.83
N GLY A 62 -4.19 -8.99 25.77
CA GLY A 62 -3.73 -10.32 26.18
C GLY A 62 -4.12 -11.45 25.21
N SER A 63 -4.58 -11.13 23.99
CA SER A 63 -4.97 -12.14 22.98
C SER A 63 -3.79 -12.65 22.17
N ILE A 64 -2.68 -11.91 22.11
CA ILE A 64 -1.40 -12.34 21.52
C ILE A 64 -0.22 -11.95 22.41
N SER A 65 0.91 -12.63 22.27
CA SER A 65 2.16 -12.29 22.95
C SER A 65 2.97 -11.24 22.18
N HIS A 66 3.87 -10.54 22.87
CA HIS A 66 4.86 -9.67 22.23
C HIS A 66 5.72 -10.42 21.21
N GLY A 67 6.03 -11.69 21.44
CA GLY A 67 6.78 -12.53 20.50
C GLY A 67 6.02 -12.74 19.19
N GLN A 68 4.71 -12.97 19.25
CA GLN A 68 3.87 -13.09 18.05
C GLN A 68 3.83 -11.76 17.28
N MET A 69 3.68 -10.63 17.96
CA MET A 69 3.72 -9.30 17.32
C MET A 69 5.02 -9.08 16.54
N TRP A 70 6.18 -9.33 17.17
CA TRP A 70 7.48 -9.12 16.53
C TRP A 70 7.81 -10.14 15.44
N ALA A 71 7.17 -11.32 15.45
CA ALA A 71 7.27 -12.28 14.35
C ALA A 71 6.42 -11.88 13.13
N ILE A 72 5.21 -11.35 13.36
CA ILE A 72 4.24 -11.04 12.29
C ILE A 72 4.61 -9.75 11.54
N LEU A 73 5.02 -8.70 12.26
CA LEU A 73 5.35 -7.39 11.67
C LEU A 73 6.38 -7.45 10.51
N PRO A 74 7.54 -8.11 10.63
CA PRO A 74 8.49 -8.20 9.53
C PRO A 74 7.95 -9.03 8.36
N GLN A 75 7.13 -10.06 8.63
CA GLN A 75 6.52 -10.88 7.58
C GLN A 75 5.55 -10.05 6.73
N THR A 76 4.69 -9.23 7.36
CA THR A 76 3.74 -8.39 6.63
C THR A 76 4.42 -7.23 5.93
N TRP A 77 5.46 -6.66 6.53
CA TRP A 77 6.30 -5.67 5.85
C TRP A 77 6.95 -6.24 4.58
N LEU A 78 7.56 -7.43 4.66
CA LEU A 78 8.17 -8.09 3.50
C LEU A 78 7.12 -8.44 2.44
N GLY A 79 5.97 -8.97 2.83
CA GLY A 79 4.88 -9.26 1.89
C GLY A 79 4.32 -8.00 1.22
N ASN A 80 4.32 -6.86 1.92
CA ASN A 80 3.97 -5.56 1.35
C ASN A 80 5.05 -5.10 0.35
N LEU A 81 6.34 -5.20 0.71
CA LEU A 81 7.45 -4.87 -0.18
C LEU A 81 7.40 -5.67 -1.48
N VAL A 82 7.22 -6.99 -1.39
CA VAL A 82 7.11 -7.87 -2.57
C VAL A 82 5.95 -7.45 -3.47
N GLY A 83 4.78 -7.14 -2.89
CA GLY A 83 3.63 -6.66 -3.66
C GLY A 83 3.89 -5.32 -4.35
N SER A 84 4.55 -4.38 -3.67
CA SER A 84 4.90 -3.08 -4.22
C SER A 84 5.90 -3.18 -5.37
N VAL A 85 6.95 -4.01 -5.23
CA VAL A 85 7.92 -4.25 -6.31
C VAL A 85 7.25 -4.95 -7.49
N PHE A 86 6.39 -5.94 -7.23
CA PHE A 86 5.65 -6.64 -8.27
C PHE A 86 4.81 -5.70 -9.14
N VAL A 87 3.99 -4.83 -8.55
CA VAL A 87 3.16 -3.90 -9.33
C VAL A 87 3.99 -2.84 -10.07
N ALA A 88 5.10 -2.39 -9.47
CA ALA A 88 6.04 -1.48 -10.14
C ALA A 88 6.69 -2.13 -11.38
N MET A 89 7.08 -3.41 -11.30
CA MET A 89 7.61 -4.16 -12.43
C MET A 89 6.57 -4.34 -13.53
N LEU A 90 5.32 -4.67 -13.17
CA LEU A 90 4.22 -4.77 -14.15
C LEU A 90 3.99 -3.45 -14.88
N TYR A 91 3.93 -2.33 -14.13
CA TYR A 91 3.76 -1.01 -14.72
C TYR A 91 4.92 -0.65 -15.66
N SER A 92 6.16 -0.91 -15.24
CA SER A 92 7.34 -0.68 -16.08
C SER A 92 7.30 -1.50 -17.37
N TRP A 93 6.93 -2.77 -17.28
CA TRP A 93 6.84 -3.64 -18.46
C TRP A 93 5.77 -3.17 -19.44
N VAL A 94 4.58 -2.80 -18.94
CA VAL A 94 3.49 -2.27 -19.77
C VAL A 94 3.89 -0.93 -20.41
N ALA A 95 4.54 -0.04 -19.67
CA ALA A 95 5.00 1.25 -20.19
C ALA A 95 6.03 1.08 -21.31
N VAL A 96 6.99 0.16 -21.15
CA VAL A 96 7.99 -0.15 -22.18
C VAL A 96 7.37 -0.82 -23.40
N ALA A 97 6.39 -1.72 -23.20
CA ALA A 97 5.68 -2.38 -24.30
C ALA A 97 4.83 -1.40 -25.13
N CYS A 98 4.32 -0.33 -24.54
CA CYS A 98 3.51 0.69 -25.23
C CYS A 98 4.35 1.67 -26.07
N CYS A 99 5.63 1.89 -25.71
CA CYS A 99 6.56 2.77 -26.43
C CYS A 99 7.44 2.03 -27.46
N ARG A 100 7.13 0.76 -27.78
CA ARG A 100 7.72 -0.01 -28.87
C ARG A 100 6.72 -0.17 -30.00
#